data_AF-A0A2V7DCA5-F1
#
_entry.id   AF-A0A2V7DCA5-F1
#
_cell.length_a   1.000
_cell.length_b   1.000
_cell.length_c   1.000
_cell.angle_alpha   90.00
_cell.angle_beta   90.00
_cell.angle_gamma   90.00
#
_symmetry.space_group_name_H-M   'P 1'
#
loop_
_entity.id
_entity.type
_entity.pdbx_description
1 polymer ?
#
loop_
_entity_poly.entity_id
_entity_poly.type
_entity_poly.pdbx_seq_one_letter_code
_entity_poly.pdbx_strand_id
1 'polypeptide(L)'
;AELIQLTNSTVRLGSSTPGQEIFGRALFITGEGGPGGVASLTVNGPLLSSLNGALTVTGRLVEILPGAQLTANGTGDAPLVSITGGTHSIGTFSNSSIFFMQGRPTATTEETADGIEITHGTDQPITTGRTLLGTSGATITSEAGAVFDTMLFQATAPIFSASLGSSLTFANDAILFSKNVKMTTAAPVVALNASALTSMNGAILNLNGSSLLQASGDLFSLSNGSLLRTLNGPLIRVANGSVLNVAGALAAFFGSGNVINVTNSLCASGCLTFPGGITVAFSGTPPGNVSIGSNPFRNPSSGSLVKSPNAAVIVIQGNSKVTIAGTP
;
A
#
# COMPACT_ATOMS: atom_id res chain seq x y z
N ALA A 1 -18.65 -10.47 -15.18
CA ALA A 1 -19.52 -10.04 -14.08
C ALA A 1 -18.72 -10.06 -12.80
N GLU A 2 -18.89 -9.04 -11.97
CA GLU A 2 -18.40 -9.00 -10.59
C GLU A 2 -19.12 -10.05 -9.72
N LEU A 3 -18.48 -10.50 -8.64
CA LEU A 3 -19.11 -11.42 -7.68
C LEU A 3 -20.17 -10.71 -6.84
N ILE A 4 -19.88 -9.47 -6.40
CA ILE A 4 -20.79 -8.62 -5.63
C ILE A 4 -20.97 -7.29 -6.37
N GLN A 5 -22.20 -6.98 -6.76
CA GLN A 5 -22.58 -5.71 -7.36
C GLN A 5 -23.52 -4.94 -6.43
N LEU A 6 -23.18 -3.70 -6.11
CA LEU A 6 -23.97 -2.82 -5.26
C LEU A 6 -24.22 -1.50 -5.99
N THR A 7 -25.46 -1.27 -6.41
CA THR A 7 -25.85 -0.03 -7.12
C THR A 7 -26.83 0.75 -6.26
N ASN A 8 -26.54 2.03 -6.00
CA ASN A 8 -27.38 2.92 -5.18
C ASN A 8 -27.79 2.29 -3.84
N SER A 9 -26.86 1.52 -3.25
CA SER A 9 -27.11 0.66 -2.09
C SER A 9 -26.32 1.13 -0.88
N THR A 10 -26.91 1.00 0.30
CA THR A 10 -26.20 1.18 1.57
C THR A 10 -25.98 -0.19 2.21
N VAL A 11 -24.73 -0.54 2.49
CA VAL A 11 -24.37 -1.79 3.14
C VAL A 11 -23.62 -1.50 4.43
N ARG A 12 -24.09 -2.08 5.53
CA ARG A 12 -23.41 -2.04 6.82
C ARG A 12 -23.02 -3.46 7.23
N LEU A 13 -21.71 -3.69 7.36
CA LEU A 13 -21.13 -4.92 7.86
C LEU A 13 -20.49 -4.62 9.21
N GLY A 14 -21.06 -5.21 10.26
CA GLY A 14 -20.60 -5.05 11.64
C GLY A 14 -21.15 -3.81 12.37
N SER A 15 -20.75 -3.64 13.63
CA SER A 15 -21.19 -2.56 14.51
C SER A 15 -20.14 -2.20 15.55
N SER A 16 -20.00 -0.92 15.85
CA SER A 16 -19.05 -0.36 16.82
C SER A 16 -19.75 0.08 18.11
N THR A 17 -20.69 -0.71 18.62
CA THR A 17 -21.33 -0.39 19.90
C THR A 17 -20.31 -0.63 21.01
N PRO A 18 -20.01 0.37 21.88
CA PRO A 18 -19.02 0.18 22.95
C PRO A 18 -19.31 -1.07 23.79
N GLY A 19 -18.34 -1.97 23.89
CA GLY A 19 -18.47 -3.25 24.60
C GLY A 19 -19.17 -4.37 23.83
N GLN A 20 -19.54 -4.15 22.56
CA GLN A 20 -20.12 -5.12 21.62
C GLN A 20 -19.60 -4.86 20.20
N GLU A 21 -18.27 -4.85 20.01
CA GLU A 21 -17.69 -4.71 18.67
C GLU A 21 -17.98 -5.97 17.82
N ILE A 22 -18.71 -5.79 16.73
CA ILE A 22 -18.93 -6.83 15.71
C ILE A 22 -18.10 -6.46 14.48
N PHE A 23 -17.14 -7.33 14.14
CA PHE A 23 -16.30 -7.19 12.96
C PHE A 23 -17.06 -7.60 11.70
N GLY A 24 -17.34 -6.64 10.82
CA GLY A 24 -17.86 -6.92 9.48
C GLY A 24 -16.77 -7.20 8.46
N ARG A 25 -17.03 -8.15 7.54
CA ARG A 25 -16.16 -8.46 6.40
C ARG A 25 -16.99 -8.74 5.14
N ALA A 26 -16.52 -8.32 3.97
CA ALA A 26 -17.18 -8.68 2.70
C ALA A 26 -16.66 -10.02 2.16
N LEU A 27 -15.35 -10.27 2.28
CA LEU A 27 -14.74 -11.57 2.00
C LEU A 27 -13.82 -11.97 3.15
N PHE A 28 -14.00 -13.19 3.65
CA PHE A 28 -13.15 -13.81 4.66
C PHE A 28 -12.83 -15.24 4.22
N ILE A 29 -11.57 -15.53 3.92
CA ILE A 29 -11.10 -16.87 3.57
C ILE A 29 -10.09 -17.32 4.63
N THR A 30 -10.35 -18.47 5.23
CA THR A 30 -9.48 -19.10 6.23
C THR A 30 -9.50 -20.61 6.02
N GLY A 31 -8.38 -21.27 6.30
CA GLY A 31 -8.26 -22.72 6.25
C GLY A 31 -6.88 -23.14 6.72
N GLU A 32 -6.80 -23.78 7.88
CA GLU A 32 -5.54 -24.38 8.33
C GLU A 32 -5.17 -25.50 7.35
N GLY A 33 -4.16 -25.24 6.51
CA GLY A 33 -3.74 -26.19 5.49
C GLY A 33 -3.32 -27.53 6.10
N GLY A 34 -4.22 -28.51 6.05
CA GLY A 34 -3.93 -29.94 6.18
C GLY A 34 -3.72 -30.58 4.80
N PRO A 35 -3.40 -31.89 4.73
CA PRO A 35 -2.97 -32.58 3.50
C PRO A 35 -3.98 -32.60 2.32
N GLY A 36 -5.14 -31.95 2.44
CA GLY A 36 -6.25 -32.08 1.51
C GLY A 36 -7.04 -30.81 1.16
N GLY A 37 -6.61 -29.59 1.50
CA GLY A 37 -7.36 -28.42 1.00
C GLY A 37 -6.84 -27.05 1.39
N VAL A 38 -6.47 -26.26 0.39
CA VAL A 38 -6.34 -24.79 0.46
C VAL A 38 -7.77 -24.24 0.35
N ALA A 39 -8.27 -23.56 1.39
CA ALA A 39 -9.53 -22.82 1.26
C ALA A 39 -9.34 -21.78 0.15
N SER A 40 -10.02 -21.93 -0.97
CA SER A 40 -9.73 -21.17 -2.18
C SER A 40 -10.97 -20.55 -2.80
N LEU A 41 -10.79 -19.35 -3.35
CA LEU A 41 -11.77 -18.68 -4.20
C LEU A 41 -11.10 -18.31 -5.51
N THR A 42 -11.74 -18.64 -6.64
CA THR A 42 -11.33 -18.12 -7.95
C THR A 42 -12.42 -17.22 -8.52
N VAL A 43 -12.06 -16.00 -8.90
CA VAL A 43 -12.95 -15.03 -9.56
C VAL A 43 -12.37 -14.61 -10.90
N ASN A 44 -13.20 -14.56 -11.95
CA ASN A 44 -12.80 -14.09 -13.29
C ASN A 44 -13.11 -12.61 -13.52
N GLY A 45 -14.00 -12.03 -12.73
CA GLY A 45 -14.31 -10.60 -12.70
C GLY A 45 -13.84 -9.95 -11.40
N PRO A 46 -14.17 -8.66 -11.19
CA PRO A 46 -14.01 -8.01 -9.89
C PRO A 46 -14.67 -8.82 -8.76
N LEU A 47 -14.10 -8.78 -7.57
CA LEU A 47 -14.75 -9.30 -6.37
C LEU A 47 -15.96 -8.44 -6.01
N LEU A 48 -15.76 -7.12 -5.96
CA LEU A 48 -16.80 -6.18 -5.54
C LEU A 48 -16.80 -4.95 -6.44
N SER A 49 -18.00 -4.52 -6.86
CA SER A 49 -18.26 -3.25 -7.52
C SER A 49 -19.35 -2.50 -6.75
N SER A 50 -19.03 -1.29 -6.28
CA SER A 50 -19.98 -0.38 -5.64
C SER A 50 -20.13 0.89 -6.45
N LEU A 51 -21.36 1.24 -6.80
CA LEU A 51 -21.72 2.43 -7.58
C LEU A 51 -22.72 3.28 -6.81
N ASN A 52 -22.33 4.52 -6.51
CA ASN A 52 -23.15 5.56 -5.88
C ASN A 52 -23.84 5.10 -4.58
N GLY A 53 -23.11 4.37 -3.75
CA GLY A 53 -23.60 3.80 -2.49
C GLY A 53 -22.80 4.26 -1.27
N ALA A 54 -23.06 3.60 -0.15
CA ALA A 54 -22.26 3.73 1.07
C ALA A 54 -21.91 2.33 1.60
N LEU A 55 -20.63 2.11 1.87
CA LEU A 55 -20.13 0.90 2.53
C LEU A 55 -19.65 1.30 3.90
N THR A 56 -20.26 0.74 4.94
CA THR A 56 -19.79 0.83 6.32
C THR A 56 -19.34 -0.55 6.77
N VAL A 57 -18.04 -0.80 6.75
CA VAL A 57 -17.42 -2.08 7.14
C VAL A 57 -16.52 -1.81 8.33
N THR A 58 -16.89 -2.30 9.51
CA THR A 58 -16.11 -2.04 10.74
C THR A 58 -14.78 -2.81 10.77
N GLY A 59 -14.79 -4.05 10.25
CA GLY A 59 -13.61 -4.88 10.06
C GLY A 59 -13.03 -4.77 8.66
N ARG A 60 -12.28 -5.79 8.23
CA ARG A 60 -11.60 -5.80 6.93
C ARG A 60 -12.57 -6.02 5.78
N LEU A 61 -12.38 -5.33 4.65
CA LEU A 61 -13.20 -5.61 3.47
C LEU A 61 -12.88 -6.99 2.90
N VAL A 62 -11.58 -7.26 2.74
CA VAL A 62 -11.04 -8.53 2.25
C VAL A 62 -10.00 -9.02 3.24
N GLU A 63 -10.22 -10.23 3.76
CA GLU A 63 -9.29 -10.89 4.67
C GLU A 63 -9.00 -12.32 4.22
N ILE A 64 -7.72 -12.61 4.03
CA ILE A 64 -7.21 -13.94 3.68
C ILE A 64 -6.20 -14.34 4.74
N LEU A 65 -6.47 -15.44 5.43
CA LEU A 65 -5.69 -15.96 6.53
C LEU A 65 -4.75 -17.09 6.11
N PRO A 66 -3.78 -17.48 6.96
CA PRO A 66 -2.82 -18.55 6.68
C PRO A 66 -3.46 -19.78 6.03
N GLY A 67 -2.89 -20.21 4.90
CA GLY A 67 -3.31 -21.42 4.18
C GLY A 67 -4.48 -21.25 3.21
N ALA A 68 -5.11 -20.07 3.16
CA ALA A 68 -6.13 -19.73 2.19
C ALA A 68 -5.56 -19.03 0.94
N GLN A 69 -6.31 -19.06 -0.17
CA GLN A 69 -5.93 -18.41 -1.42
C GLN A 69 -7.12 -17.76 -2.14
N LEU A 70 -6.90 -16.57 -2.69
CA LEU A 70 -7.75 -15.92 -3.68
C LEU A 70 -7.01 -15.81 -5.02
N THR A 71 -7.57 -16.43 -6.06
CA THR A 71 -7.14 -16.22 -7.44
C THR A 71 -8.11 -15.30 -8.14
N ALA A 72 -7.68 -14.08 -8.49
CA ALA A 72 -8.50 -13.13 -9.22
C ALA A 72 -7.91 -12.90 -10.61
N ASN A 73 -8.46 -13.62 -11.60
CA ASN A 73 -8.02 -13.58 -12.99
C ASN A 73 -8.35 -12.23 -13.62
N GLY A 74 -7.45 -11.72 -14.47
CA GLY A 74 -7.59 -10.43 -15.17
C GLY A 74 -6.41 -9.49 -14.88
N THR A 75 -6.37 -8.37 -15.62
CA THR A 75 -5.25 -7.41 -15.60
C THR A 75 -5.73 -5.96 -15.51
N GLY A 76 -4.86 -5.06 -15.03
CA GLY A 76 -4.82 -3.63 -15.35
C GLY A 76 -6.02 -2.79 -14.93
N ASP A 77 -7.10 -2.83 -15.70
CA ASP A 77 -8.11 -1.76 -15.72
C ASP A 77 -9.38 -2.07 -14.94
N ALA A 78 -9.57 -3.33 -14.54
CA ALA A 78 -10.70 -3.75 -13.74
C ALA A 78 -10.21 -4.14 -12.33
N PRO A 79 -10.34 -3.24 -11.33
CA PRO A 79 -9.90 -3.52 -9.97
C PRO A 79 -10.56 -4.77 -9.37
N LEU A 80 -9.90 -5.39 -8.39
CA LEU A 80 -10.52 -6.43 -7.56
C LEU A 80 -11.71 -5.85 -6.79
N VAL A 81 -11.53 -4.68 -6.20
CA VAL A 81 -12.58 -3.88 -5.57
C VAL A 81 -12.68 -2.53 -6.30
N SER A 82 -13.85 -2.24 -6.86
CA SER A 82 -14.17 -0.96 -7.50
C SER A 82 -15.20 -0.19 -6.68
N ILE A 83 -14.91 1.08 -6.38
CA ILE A 83 -15.82 1.99 -5.66
C ILE A 83 -15.97 3.29 -6.46
N THR A 84 -17.17 3.57 -6.93
CA THR A 84 -17.49 4.76 -7.73
C THR A 84 -18.54 5.61 -7.03
N GLY A 85 -18.23 6.89 -6.80
CA GLY A 85 -19.08 7.81 -6.05
C GLY A 85 -19.18 7.45 -4.56
N GLY A 86 -19.94 8.24 -3.81
CA GLY A 86 -20.30 7.91 -2.43
C GLY A 86 -19.24 8.21 -1.36
N THR A 87 -19.60 7.97 -0.11
CA THR A 87 -18.74 8.09 1.07
C THR A 87 -18.77 6.79 1.84
N HIS A 88 -17.58 6.26 2.12
CA HIS A 88 -17.40 4.91 2.64
C HIS A 88 -16.49 4.93 3.87
N SER A 89 -16.82 4.08 4.83
CA SER A 89 -16.03 3.84 6.03
C SER A 89 -15.73 2.36 6.09
N ILE A 90 -14.49 1.98 5.85
CA ILE A 90 -14.09 0.58 5.65
C ILE A 90 -12.91 0.31 6.58
N GLY A 91 -12.86 -0.82 7.30
CA GLY A 91 -11.73 -1.12 8.18
C GLY A 91 -11.55 -0.07 9.27
N THR A 92 -12.63 0.36 9.94
CA THR A 92 -12.57 1.47 10.89
C THR A 92 -12.19 1.09 12.32
N PHE A 93 -12.16 -0.20 12.67
CA PHE A 93 -11.64 -0.61 13.97
C PHE A 93 -10.13 -0.49 14.06
N SER A 94 -9.63 -0.28 15.28
CA SER A 94 -8.20 -0.31 15.56
C SER A 94 -7.58 -1.61 15.06
N ASN A 95 -6.41 -1.51 14.43
CA ASN A 95 -5.70 -2.62 13.77
C ASN A 95 -6.46 -3.29 12.60
N SER A 96 -7.50 -2.64 12.07
CA SER A 96 -8.16 -3.06 10.84
C SER A 96 -7.54 -2.41 9.60
N SER A 97 -7.99 -2.86 8.42
CA SER A 97 -7.52 -2.38 7.12
C SER A 97 -8.56 -2.68 6.04
N ILE A 98 -8.43 -2.12 4.84
CA ILE A 98 -9.29 -2.53 3.71
C ILE A 98 -8.93 -3.96 3.30
N PHE A 99 -7.63 -4.22 3.10
CA PHE A 99 -7.11 -5.54 2.75
C PHE A 99 -6.19 -6.06 3.85
N PHE A 100 -6.37 -7.32 4.22
CA PHE A 100 -5.45 -8.07 5.06
C PHE A 100 -5.17 -9.42 4.43
N MET A 101 -3.90 -9.70 4.19
CA MET A 101 -3.48 -10.93 3.55
C MET A 101 -2.29 -11.49 4.31
N GLN A 102 -2.44 -12.73 4.75
CA GLN A 102 -1.43 -13.39 5.55
C GLN A 102 -1.18 -14.81 5.03
N GLY A 103 0.08 -15.11 4.74
CA GLY A 103 0.52 -16.49 4.47
C GLY A 103 0.82 -17.25 5.76
N ARG A 104 1.13 -18.54 5.65
CA ARG A 104 1.51 -19.36 6.80
C ARG A 104 2.81 -18.85 7.42
N PRO A 105 2.88 -18.63 8.74
CA PRO A 105 4.09 -18.10 9.40
C PRO A 105 5.37 -18.92 9.18
N THR A 106 5.23 -20.21 8.90
CA THR A 106 6.33 -21.16 8.66
C THR A 106 6.61 -21.42 7.19
N ALA A 107 5.76 -20.94 6.27
CA ALA A 107 5.97 -21.05 4.84
C ALA A 107 6.89 -19.91 4.38
N THR A 108 8.16 -19.99 4.74
CA THR A 108 9.17 -18.97 4.46
C THR A 108 10.37 -19.55 3.71
N THR A 109 11.10 -18.68 3.04
CA THR A 109 12.40 -18.96 2.44
C THR A 109 13.32 -17.76 2.62
N GLU A 110 14.60 -17.94 2.34
CA GLU A 110 15.63 -16.93 2.51
C GLU A 110 16.25 -16.57 1.15
N GLU A 111 16.52 -15.29 0.96
CA GLU A 111 17.34 -14.81 -0.15
C GLU A 111 18.20 -13.62 0.29
N THR A 112 19.22 -13.28 -0.49
CA THR A 112 20.00 -12.06 -0.25
C THR A 112 19.58 -10.97 -1.22
N ALA A 113 19.13 -9.83 -0.71
CA ALA A 113 18.79 -8.63 -1.48
C ALA A 113 19.66 -7.46 -1.04
N ASP A 114 20.38 -6.83 -1.98
CA ASP A 114 21.27 -5.70 -1.71
C ASP A 114 22.30 -5.95 -0.59
N GLY A 115 22.70 -7.20 -0.37
CA GLY A 115 23.63 -7.62 0.69
C GLY A 115 22.99 -7.83 2.07
N ILE A 116 21.66 -7.79 2.15
CA ILE A 116 20.88 -8.11 3.36
C ILE A 116 20.20 -9.46 3.15
N GLU A 117 20.30 -10.36 4.14
CA GLU A 117 19.54 -11.59 4.16
C GLU A 117 18.08 -11.29 4.51
N ILE A 118 17.17 -11.75 3.66
CA ILE A 118 15.73 -11.54 3.72
C ILE A 118 15.06 -12.89 3.92
N THR A 119 14.33 -13.04 5.03
CA THR A 119 13.39 -14.15 5.22
C THR A 119 12.01 -13.67 4.76
N HIS A 120 11.48 -14.25 3.69
CA HIS A 120 10.16 -13.88 3.18
C HIS A 120 9.23 -15.08 3.05
N GLY A 121 7.91 -14.83 3.05
CA GLY A 121 6.90 -15.85 2.83
C GLY A 121 6.94 -16.42 1.41
N THR A 122 6.55 -17.68 1.27
CA THR A 122 6.40 -18.39 -0.01
C THR A 122 4.94 -18.56 -0.41
N ASP A 123 4.01 -18.41 0.52
CA ASP A 123 2.58 -18.44 0.25
C ASP A 123 2.16 -17.22 -0.60
N GLN A 124 1.20 -17.44 -1.48
CA GLN A 124 0.51 -16.39 -2.24
C GLN A 124 -0.97 -16.37 -1.83
N PRO A 125 -1.34 -15.69 -0.72
CA PRO A 125 -2.72 -15.55 -0.29
C PRO A 125 -3.60 -14.92 -1.38
N ILE A 126 -3.01 -14.06 -2.24
CA ILE A 126 -3.65 -13.56 -3.44
C ILE A 126 -2.75 -13.77 -4.67
N THR A 127 -3.37 -14.16 -5.77
CA THR A 127 -2.78 -14.11 -7.11
C THR A 127 -3.69 -13.28 -8.01
N THR A 128 -3.22 -12.11 -8.45
CA THR A 128 -3.98 -11.23 -9.35
C THR A 128 -3.08 -10.29 -10.14
N GLY A 129 -3.50 -9.96 -11.36
CA GLY A 129 -2.90 -8.88 -12.15
C GLY A 129 -3.69 -7.57 -12.10
N ARG A 130 -4.70 -7.48 -11.24
CA ARG A 130 -5.60 -6.33 -11.11
C ARG A 130 -5.11 -5.36 -10.06
N THR A 131 -5.57 -4.10 -10.15
CA THR A 131 -5.49 -3.20 -9.01
C THR A 131 -6.29 -3.75 -7.83
N LEU A 132 -5.79 -3.69 -6.59
CA LEU A 132 -6.55 -4.20 -5.45
C LEU A 132 -7.78 -3.33 -5.17
N LEU A 133 -7.60 -2.02 -5.03
CA LEU A 133 -8.69 -1.06 -4.90
C LEU A 133 -8.57 0.07 -5.93
N GLY A 134 -9.56 0.16 -6.80
CA GLY A 134 -9.75 1.28 -7.70
C GLY A 134 -10.93 2.14 -7.25
N THR A 135 -10.76 3.45 -7.30
CA THR A 135 -11.81 4.40 -6.92
C THR A 135 -12.03 5.47 -8.00
N SER A 136 -13.26 5.95 -8.09
CA SER A 136 -13.66 7.02 -9.01
C SER A 136 -14.65 7.96 -8.33
N GLY A 137 -14.24 9.19 -8.02
CA GLY A 137 -15.10 10.17 -7.34
C GLY A 137 -15.64 9.73 -5.98
N ALA A 138 -14.93 8.83 -5.30
CA ALA A 138 -15.36 8.25 -4.02
C ALA A 138 -14.54 8.80 -2.85
N THR A 139 -15.17 8.92 -1.67
CA THR A 139 -14.48 9.22 -0.42
C THR A 139 -14.39 7.98 0.46
N ILE A 140 -13.18 7.62 0.90
CA ILE A 140 -12.93 6.47 1.78
C ILE A 140 -12.16 6.91 3.03
N THR A 141 -12.66 6.51 4.19
CA THR A 141 -11.95 6.57 5.48
C THR A 141 -11.70 5.17 6.01
N SER A 142 -10.47 4.86 6.41
CA SER A 142 -10.08 3.55 6.97
C SER A 142 -8.98 3.71 8.03
N GLU A 143 -8.83 2.72 8.91
CA GLU A 143 -7.69 2.65 9.85
C GLU A 143 -6.37 2.45 9.10
N ALA A 144 -6.34 1.54 8.12
CA ALA A 144 -5.19 1.28 7.24
C ALA A 144 -5.65 0.84 5.84
N GLY A 145 -4.79 0.93 4.84
CA GLY A 145 -5.14 0.52 3.48
C GLY A 145 -5.00 -0.99 3.28
N ALA A 146 -3.79 -1.45 3.00
CA ALA A 146 -3.46 -2.85 2.77
C ALA A 146 -2.37 -3.31 3.74
N VAL A 147 -2.57 -4.47 4.34
CA VAL A 147 -1.61 -5.14 5.23
C VAL A 147 -1.27 -6.49 4.63
N PHE A 148 0.02 -6.70 4.41
CA PHE A 148 0.59 -7.94 3.90
C PHE A 148 1.51 -8.54 4.97
N ASP A 149 1.38 -9.84 5.22
CA ASP A 149 2.14 -10.56 6.23
C ASP A 149 2.58 -11.93 5.70
N THR A 150 3.87 -12.23 5.82
CA THR A 150 4.49 -13.52 5.50
C THR A 150 3.99 -14.08 4.15
N MET A 151 4.18 -13.30 3.08
CA MET A 151 3.66 -13.67 1.77
C MET A 151 4.53 -13.21 0.60
N LEU A 152 4.33 -13.86 -0.54
CA LEU A 152 4.86 -13.49 -1.84
C LEU A 152 3.74 -12.85 -2.68
N PHE A 153 4.01 -11.70 -3.30
CA PHE A 153 3.06 -11.07 -4.23
C PHE A 153 3.76 -10.44 -5.44
N GLN A 154 3.35 -10.85 -6.64
CA GLN A 154 3.76 -10.22 -7.90
C GLN A 154 2.65 -9.29 -8.40
N ALA A 155 2.79 -8.00 -8.12
CA ALA A 155 1.81 -6.99 -8.52
C ALA A 155 2.12 -6.43 -9.92
N THR A 156 1.22 -6.66 -10.88
CA THR A 156 1.34 -6.09 -12.24
C THR A 156 0.47 -4.85 -12.47
N ALA A 157 -0.27 -4.43 -11.45
CA ALA A 157 -1.08 -3.22 -11.41
C ALA A 157 -0.97 -2.57 -10.01
N PRO A 158 -1.39 -1.31 -9.83
CA PRO A 158 -1.28 -0.61 -8.55
C PRO A 158 -2.02 -1.30 -7.41
N ILE A 159 -1.55 -1.15 -6.16
CA ILE A 159 -2.33 -1.58 -5.00
C ILE A 159 -3.56 -0.66 -4.85
N PHE A 160 -3.33 0.64 -4.98
CA PHE A 160 -4.37 1.67 -4.98
C PHE A 160 -4.35 2.47 -6.27
N SER A 161 -5.51 2.61 -6.90
CA SER A 161 -5.75 3.53 -8.01
C SER A 161 -6.92 4.46 -7.68
N ALA A 162 -6.76 5.75 -7.89
CA ALA A 162 -7.78 6.74 -7.60
C ALA A 162 -7.94 7.75 -8.75
N SER A 163 -9.19 8.02 -9.12
CA SER A 163 -9.53 8.89 -10.24
C SER A 163 -10.72 9.80 -9.94
N LEU A 164 -10.95 10.80 -10.80
CA LEU A 164 -12.17 11.61 -10.82
C LEU A 164 -12.52 12.26 -9.47
N GLY A 165 -11.53 12.78 -8.74
CA GLY A 165 -11.77 13.49 -7.47
C GLY A 165 -11.86 12.58 -6.25
N SER A 166 -11.43 11.32 -6.35
CA SER A 166 -11.42 10.41 -5.20
C SER A 166 -10.52 10.91 -4.06
N SER A 167 -10.94 10.64 -2.82
CA SER A 167 -10.21 10.97 -1.60
C SER A 167 -10.11 9.76 -0.67
N LEU A 168 -8.90 9.24 -0.48
CA LEU A 168 -8.60 8.11 0.39
C LEU A 168 -7.86 8.62 1.63
N THR A 169 -8.39 8.34 2.82
CA THR A 169 -7.77 8.75 4.10
C THR A 169 -7.59 7.54 5.00
N PHE A 170 -6.34 7.29 5.37
CA PHE A 170 -5.93 6.23 6.28
C PHE A 170 -5.44 6.82 7.60
N ALA A 171 -5.89 6.28 8.73
CA ALA A 171 -5.40 6.70 10.04
C ALA A 171 -3.93 6.35 10.24
N ASN A 172 -3.52 5.17 9.77
CA ASN A 172 -2.16 4.66 9.84
C ASN A 172 -1.60 4.42 8.43
N ASP A 173 -0.84 3.34 8.24
CA ASP A 173 -0.17 3.04 6.98
C ASP A 173 -1.17 2.82 5.83
N ALA A 174 -0.87 3.39 4.65
CA ALA A 174 -1.64 3.08 3.46
C ALA A 174 -1.29 1.66 2.97
N ILE A 175 0.01 1.33 2.89
CA ILE A 175 0.49 -0.01 2.56
C ILE A 175 1.51 -0.43 3.62
N LEU A 176 1.22 -1.51 4.34
CA LEU A 176 2.09 -2.09 5.36
C LEU A 176 2.51 -3.50 4.97
N PHE A 177 3.81 -3.72 4.91
CA PHE A 177 4.40 -5.06 4.94
C PHE A 177 4.78 -5.30 6.40
N SER A 178 3.96 -6.04 7.13
CA SER A 178 4.11 -6.20 8.58
C SER A 178 5.36 -7.02 8.93
N LYS A 179 5.59 -8.09 8.17
CA LYS A 179 6.68 -9.05 8.37
C LYS A 179 6.82 -9.98 7.16
N ASN A 180 8.05 -10.34 6.80
CA ASN A 180 8.41 -11.39 5.84
C ASN A 180 7.66 -11.29 4.51
N VAL A 181 7.41 -10.08 4.00
CA VAL A 181 6.71 -9.89 2.72
C VAL A 181 7.74 -9.76 1.61
N LYS A 182 7.56 -10.49 0.51
CA LYS A 182 8.22 -10.18 -0.75
C LYS A 182 7.19 -9.70 -1.76
N MET A 183 7.37 -8.48 -2.25
CA MET A 183 6.60 -7.96 -3.37
C MET A 183 7.53 -7.61 -4.53
N THR A 184 7.17 -8.07 -5.73
CA THR A 184 7.73 -7.55 -6.99
C THR A 184 6.64 -6.79 -7.73
N THR A 185 6.97 -5.64 -8.31
CA THR A 185 5.99 -4.87 -9.07
C THR A 185 6.56 -4.18 -10.30
N ALA A 186 5.78 -4.21 -11.38
CA ALA A 186 6.05 -3.45 -12.61
C ALA A 186 5.19 -2.19 -12.76
N ALA A 187 4.26 -1.99 -11.83
CA ALA A 187 3.37 -0.83 -11.77
C ALA A 187 3.70 0.01 -10.54
N PRO A 188 3.34 1.30 -10.50
CA PRO A 188 3.43 2.08 -9.27
C PRO A 188 2.51 1.45 -8.21
N VAL A 189 2.94 1.39 -6.95
CA VAL A 189 2.12 0.83 -5.87
C VAL A 189 0.89 1.70 -5.57
N VAL A 190 0.97 3.00 -5.87
CA VAL A 190 -0.14 3.95 -5.82
C VAL A 190 -0.17 4.78 -7.11
N ALA A 191 -1.33 4.85 -7.76
CA ALA A 191 -1.60 5.69 -8.91
C ALA A 191 -2.76 6.66 -8.63
N LEU A 192 -2.54 7.96 -8.78
CA LEU A 192 -3.54 9.00 -8.56
C LEU A 192 -3.75 9.81 -9.84
N ASN A 193 -5.01 10.12 -10.16
CA ASN A 193 -5.42 11.01 -11.24
C ASN A 193 -6.50 11.97 -10.74
N ALA A 194 -6.18 13.26 -10.66
CA ALA A 194 -7.04 14.29 -10.07
C ALA A 194 -7.65 13.82 -8.72
N SER A 195 -6.84 13.19 -7.87
CA SER A 195 -7.30 12.51 -6.64
C SER A 195 -6.29 12.67 -5.50
N ALA A 196 -6.71 12.34 -4.28
CA ALA A 196 -5.88 12.45 -3.08
C ALA A 196 -5.81 11.15 -2.28
N LEU A 197 -4.62 10.86 -1.73
CA LEU A 197 -4.40 9.81 -0.74
C LEU A 197 -3.63 10.38 0.46
N THR A 198 -4.16 10.18 1.66
CA THR A 198 -3.58 10.65 2.93
C THR A 198 -3.32 9.51 3.89
N SER A 199 -2.11 9.45 4.43
CA SER A 199 -1.86 8.75 5.69
C SER A 199 -1.72 9.76 6.83
N MET A 200 -2.52 9.62 7.88
CA MET A 200 -2.52 10.58 8.99
C MET A 200 -1.31 10.34 9.91
N ASN A 201 -1.15 9.13 10.42
CA ASN A 201 -0.13 8.80 11.42
C ASN A 201 0.93 7.81 10.93
N GLY A 202 0.66 7.09 9.84
CA GLY A 202 1.58 6.11 9.26
C GLY A 202 2.35 6.65 8.06
N ALA A 203 2.97 5.73 7.33
CA ALA A 203 3.57 5.99 6.04
C ALA A 203 2.61 5.69 4.89
N ILE A 204 2.93 6.19 3.69
CA ILE A 204 2.27 5.66 2.49
C ILE A 204 2.72 4.22 2.24
N LEU A 205 4.02 3.95 2.42
CA LEU A 205 4.59 2.62 2.29
C LEU A 205 5.49 2.32 3.50
N ASN A 206 5.18 1.24 4.21
CA ASN A 206 5.92 0.79 5.38
C ASN A 206 6.40 -0.65 5.19
N LEU A 207 7.71 -0.85 5.12
CA LEU A 207 8.35 -2.16 5.06
C LEU A 207 8.93 -2.51 6.43
N ASN A 208 8.48 -3.62 6.99
CA ASN A 208 8.89 -4.06 8.31
C ASN A 208 9.19 -5.57 8.38
N GLY A 209 10.00 -5.95 9.36
CA GLY A 209 10.27 -7.34 9.73
C GLY A 209 10.79 -8.21 8.59
N SER A 210 11.96 -7.90 8.04
CA SER A 210 12.57 -8.65 6.93
C SER A 210 11.73 -8.70 5.66
N SER A 211 11.17 -7.55 5.25
CA SER A 211 10.38 -7.46 4.02
C SER A 211 11.18 -6.88 2.85
N LEU A 212 10.84 -7.30 1.62
CA LEU A 212 11.46 -6.87 0.38
C LEU A 212 10.41 -6.33 -0.61
N LEU A 213 10.60 -5.10 -1.09
CA LEU A 213 9.92 -4.57 -2.27
C LEU A 213 10.91 -4.35 -3.41
N GLN A 214 10.62 -4.92 -4.56
CA GLN A 214 11.35 -4.70 -5.81
C GLN A 214 10.41 -4.10 -6.86
N ALA A 215 10.54 -2.79 -7.13
CA ALA A 215 9.81 -2.11 -8.18
C ALA A 215 10.70 -1.96 -9.42
N SER A 216 10.27 -2.51 -10.56
CA SER A 216 11.01 -2.38 -11.83
C SER A 216 10.77 -1.04 -12.54
N GLY A 217 9.77 -0.27 -12.10
CA GLY A 217 9.45 1.06 -12.60
C GLY A 217 9.48 2.13 -11.50
N ASP A 218 8.69 3.19 -11.69
CA ASP A 218 8.54 4.25 -10.70
C ASP A 218 7.61 3.80 -9.56
N LEU A 219 7.89 4.20 -8.31
CA LEU A 219 7.16 3.69 -7.14
C LEU A 219 5.74 4.28 -7.01
N PHE A 220 5.60 5.58 -7.28
CA PHE A 220 4.31 6.29 -7.26
C PHE A 220 4.02 6.99 -8.59
N SER A 221 2.74 7.13 -8.93
CA SER A 221 2.30 7.90 -10.10
C SER A 221 1.23 8.90 -9.71
N LEU A 222 1.46 10.18 -10.03
CA LEU A 222 0.52 11.26 -9.75
C LEU A 222 0.24 12.03 -11.04
N SER A 223 -1.04 12.23 -11.34
CA SER A 223 -1.48 12.93 -12.54
C SER A 223 -2.57 13.97 -12.28
N ASN A 224 -2.59 15.04 -13.08
CA ASN A 224 -3.67 16.03 -13.16
C ASN A 224 -4.09 16.63 -11.80
N GLY A 225 -3.12 17.17 -11.04
CA GLY A 225 -3.40 17.83 -9.78
C GLY A 225 -3.56 16.87 -8.59
N SER A 226 -2.96 15.68 -8.67
CA SER A 226 -3.06 14.68 -7.61
C SER A 226 -2.24 15.05 -6.37
N LEU A 227 -2.68 14.56 -5.20
CA LEU A 227 -2.05 14.83 -3.92
C LEU A 227 -1.81 13.54 -3.12
N LEU A 228 -0.54 13.19 -2.94
CA LEU A 228 -0.12 12.13 -2.04
C LEU A 228 0.46 12.76 -0.77
N ARG A 229 -0.11 12.51 0.40
CA ARG A 229 0.31 13.22 1.62
C ARG A 229 0.44 12.36 2.86
N THR A 230 1.33 12.79 3.76
CA THR A 230 1.40 12.32 5.14
C THR A 230 1.34 13.49 6.11
N LEU A 231 0.70 13.30 7.27
CA LEU A 231 0.51 14.35 8.28
C LEU A 231 1.44 14.24 9.50
N ASN A 232 1.72 13.02 9.97
CA ASN A 232 2.63 12.76 11.10
C ASN A 232 3.68 11.68 10.80
N GLY A 233 3.51 10.88 9.74
CA GLY A 233 4.48 9.87 9.33
C GLY A 233 5.33 10.27 8.12
N PRO A 234 6.36 9.47 7.77
CA PRO A 234 7.17 9.68 6.56
C PRO A 234 6.40 9.22 5.31
N LEU A 235 6.86 9.58 4.11
CA LEU A 235 6.31 9.00 2.89
C LEU A 235 6.60 7.48 2.84
N ILE A 236 7.83 7.10 3.19
CA ILE A 236 8.30 5.71 3.20
C ILE A 236 8.98 5.40 4.53
N ARG A 237 8.71 4.22 5.09
CA ARG A 237 9.46 3.61 6.19
C ARG A 237 10.04 2.28 5.75
N VAL A 238 11.32 2.05 6.04
CA VAL A 238 11.99 0.75 5.83
C VAL A 238 12.74 0.38 7.10
N ALA A 239 12.29 -0.67 7.78
CA ALA A 239 12.74 -1.01 9.12
C ALA A 239 12.99 -2.51 9.32
N ASN A 240 13.75 -2.84 10.36
CA ASN A 240 13.90 -4.19 10.89
C ASN A 240 14.36 -5.21 9.84
N GLY A 241 15.44 -4.90 9.13
CA GLY A 241 16.05 -5.81 8.15
C GLY A 241 15.36 -5.82 6.79
N SER A 242 14.60 -4.76 6.47
CA SER A 242 13.84 -4.70 5.22
C SER A 242 14.62 -4.00 4.10
N VAL A 243 14.27 -4.29 2.85
CA VAL A 243 14.91 -3.74 1.65
C VAL A 243 13.85 -3.16 0.70
N LEU A 244 14.08 -1.91 0.29
CA LEU A 244 13.35 -1.27 -0.81
C LEU A 244 14.29 -1.06 -1.98
N ASN A 245 13.96 -1.65 -3.14
CA ASN A 245 14.67 -1.43 -4.39
C ASN A 245 13.70 -0.92 -5.46
N VAL A 246 13.96 0.28 -5.97
CA VAL A 246 13.19 0.94 -7.03
C VAL A 246 14.13 1.21 -8.19
N ALA A 247 13.90 0.54 -9.32
CA ALA A 247 14.69 0.69 -10.53
C ALA A 247 14.37 1.97 -11.33
N GLY A 248 13.22 2.60 -11.06
CA GLY A 248 12.86 3.91 -11.61
C GLY A 248 12.97 5.05 -10.59
N ALA A 249 12.11 6.06 -10.75
CA ALA A 249 11.95 7.18 -9.83
C ALA A 249 11.13 6.83 -8.58
N LEU A 250 11.31 7.63 -7.52
CA LEU A 250 10.41 7.63 -6.37
C LEU A 250 8.98 7.95 -6.80
N ALA A 251 8.80 8.93 -7.68
CA ALA A 251 7.51 9.25 -8.25
C ALA A 251 7.60 9.76 -9.67
N ALA A 252 6.57 9.49 -10.46
CA ALA A 252 6.33 10.10 -11.75
C ALA A 252 5.16 11.08 -11.70
N PHE A 253 5.38 12.26 -12.27
CA PHE A 253 4.36 13.28 -12.41
C PHE A 253 3.87 13.38 -13.86
N PHE A 254 2.56 13.50 -14.05
CA PHE A 254 1.93 13.70 -15.35
C PHE A 254 0.91 14.84 -15.29
N GLY A 255 0.75 15.58 -16.38
CA GLY A 255 -0.09 16.79 -16.37
C GLY A 255 0.55 17.91 -15.56
N SER A 256 -0.19 18.56 -14.66
CA SER A 256 0.32 19.66 -13.84
C SER A 256 -0.27 19.64 -12.43
N GLY A 257 0.35 20.38 -11.50
CA GLY A 257 -0.18 20.61 -10.14
C GLY A 257 -0.07 19.43 -9.18
N ASN A 258 0.72 18.40 -9.51
CA ASN A 258 0.86 17.25 -8.61
C ASN A 258 1.71 17.60 -7.39
N VAL A 259 1.34 17.08 -6.22
CA VAL A 259 2.04 17.37 -4.97
C VAL A 259 2.23 16.10 -4.15
N ILE A 260 3.46 15.87 -3.73
CA ILE A 260 3.78 15.01 -2.59
C ILE A 260 3.98 15.92 -1.39
N ASN A 261 3.14 15.80 -0.36
CA ASN A 261 3.22 16.63 0.84
C ASN A 261 3.57 15.79 2.08
N VAL A 262 4.73 16.05 2.68
CA VAL A 262 5.19 15.33 3.88
C VAL A 262 5.25 16.30 5.05
N THR A 263 4.33 16.12 5.99
CA THR A 263 4.34 16.85 7.27
C THR A 263 4.74 15.85 8.35
N ASN A 264 5.87 16.07 9.01
CA ASN A 264 6.26 15.43 10.27
C ASN A 264 7.44 16.20 10.89
N SER A 265 7.95 15.72 12.02
CA SER A 265 9.11 16.30 12.72
C SER A 265 10.24 15.29 12.95
N LEU A 266 10.30 14.23 12.14
CA LEU A 266 11.20 13.10 12.34
C LEU A 266 12.68 13.43 12.03
N CYS A 267 12.95 14.58 11.38
CA CYS A 267 14.29 15.12 11.19
C CYS A 267 14.72 16.10 12.29
N ALA A 268 13.99 16.22 13.41
CA ALA A 268 14.34 17.15 14.48
C ALA A 268 15.74 16.89 15.07
N SER A 269 16.19 15.63 15.10
CA SER A 269 17.55 15.24 15.52
C SER A 269 18.58 15.22 14.38
N GLY A 270 18.21 15.71 13.19
CA GLY A 270 19.04 15.69 11.99
C GLY A 270 18.65 14.61 10.98
N CYS A 271 18.84 14.94 9.70
CA CYS A 271 18.64 14.05 8.56
C CYS A 271 19.72 14.32 7.53
N LEU A 272 19.96 13.34 6.66
CA LEU A 272 20.71 13.58 5.43
C LEU A 272 19.75 13.96 4.31
N THR A 273 20.19 14.87 3.44
CA THR A 273 19.41 15.28 2.26
C THR A 273 20.03 14.66 1.03
N PHE A 274 19.19 13.99 0.25
CA PHE A 274 19.51 13.32 -1.01
C PHE A 274 18.97 14.13 -2.19
N PRO A 275 19.29 13.75 -3.45
CA PRO A 275 18.73 14.40 -4.63
C PRO A 275 17.20 14.54 -4.58
N GLY A 276 16.68 15.56 -5.27
CA GLY A 276 15.26 15.93 -5.19
C GLY A 276 14.80 16.53 -3.86
N GLY A 277 15.73 16.82 -2.94
CA GLY A 277 15.38 17.38 -1.62
C GLY A 277 14.80 16.34 -0.66
N ILE A 278 15.03 15.05 -0.93
CA ILE A 278 14.54 13.94 -0.11
C ILE A 278 15.35 13.89 1.18
N THR A 279 14.70 14.17 2.30
CA THR A 279 15.29 14.06 3.64
C THR A 279 15.09 12.66 4.19
N VAL A 280 16.17 12.06 4.69
CA VAL A 280 16.17 10.70 5.24
C VAL A 280 16.61 10.72 6.70
N ALA A 281 15.74 10.20 7.58
CA ALA A 281 16.03 9.99 8.99
C ALA A 281 16.57 8.57 9.20
N PHE A 282 17.68 8.47 9.94
CA PHE A 282 18.38 7.22 10.22
C PHE A 282 18.23 6.86 11.69
N SER A 283 17.90 5.60 11.98
CA SER A 283 17.85 5.08 13.36
C SER A 283 18.56 3.73 13.44
N GLY A 284 19.84 3.75 13.80
CA GLY A 284 20.67 2.55 13.87
C GLY A 284 21.03 1.96 12.49
N THR A 285 20.92 2.76 11.42
CA THR A 285 21.26 2.37 10.04
C THR A 285 22.42 3.23 9.54
N PRO A 286 23.49 2.64 8.96
CA PRO A 286 24.55 3.41 8.32
C PRO A 286 24.06 4.22 7.10
N PRO A 287 24.57 5.43 6.86
CA PRO A 287 24.22 6.22 5.68
C PRO A 287 24.42 5.51 4.33
N GLY A 288 25.43 4.64 4.23
CA GLY A 288 25.72 3.86 3.02
C GLY A 288 24.63 2.85 2.63
N ASN A 289 23.65 2.61 3.49
CA ASN A 289 22.48 1.78 3.19
C ASN A 289 21.38 2.55 2.45
N VAL A 290 21.60 3.82 2.11
CA VAL A 290 20.66 4.61 1.31
C VAL A 290 21.36 5.11 0.06
N SER A 291 20.82 4.74 -1.10
CA SER A 291 21.25 5.21 -2.40
C SER A 291 20.05 5.79 -3.15
N ILE A 292 20.11 7.07 -3.51
CA ILE A 292 19.07 7.76 -4.27
C ILE A 292 19.75 8.47 -5.43
N GLY A 293 19.39 8.09 -6.65
CA GLY A 293 19.94 8.66 -7.88
C GLY A 293 19.59 10.13 -8.08
N SER A 294 20.27 10.78 -9.02
CA SER A 294 20.20 12.23 -9.24
C SER A 294 18.81 12.76 -9.60
N ASN A 295 17.99 11.96 -10.29
CA ASN A 295 16.65 12.34 -10.73
C ASN A 295 15.58 11.42 -10.10
N PRO A 296 15.30 11.55 -8.79
CA PRO A 296 14.34 10.68 -8.11
C PRO A 296 12.87 11.02 -8.46
N PHE A 297 12.62 12.07 -9.23
CA PHE A 297 11.30 12.43 -9.73
C PHE A 297 11.31 12.49 -11.25
N ARG A 298 10.43 11.72 -11.90
CA ARG A 298 10.19 11.83 -13.34
C ARG A 298 9.27 13.02 -13.61
N ASN A 299 9.61 13.82 -14.62
CA ASN A 299 8.90 15.06 -15.00
C ASN A 299 8.75 16.03 -13.81
N PRO A 300 9.84 16.46 -13.16
CA PRO A 300 9.78 17.29 -11.96
C PRO A 300 9.15 18.67 -12.18
N SER A 301 8.95 19.12 -13.42
CA SER A 301 8.18 20.34 -13.72
C SER A 301 6.67 20.17 -13.56
N SER A 302 6.17 18.93 -13.55
CA SER A 302 4.74 18.59 -13.48
C SER A 302 4.25 18.34 -12.06
N GLY A 303 5.14 18.40 -11.06
CA GLY A 303 4.79 18.20 -9.67
C GLY A 303 5.89 18.67 -8.71
N SER A 304 5.63 18.58 -7.41
CA SER A 304 6.59 19.01 -6.39
C SER A 304 6.56 18.13 -5.15
N LEU A 305 7.72 18.03 -4.50
CA LEU A 305 7.82 17.57 -3.12
C LEU A 305 7.74 18.81 -2.21
N VAL A 306 6.68 18.88 -1.41
CA VAL A 306 6.50 19.89 -0.36
C VAL A 306 6.68 19.20 0.98
N LYS A 307 7.50 19.79 1.87
CA LYS A 307 7.79 19.19 3.17
C LYS A 307 7.88 20.25 4.26
N SER A 308 7.44 19.91 5.48
CA SER A 308 7.68 20.77 6.64
C SER A 308 9.20 20.86 6.95
N PRO A 309 9.68 21.89 7.69
CA PRO A 309 11.11 22.10 7.90
C PRO A 309 11.86 20.87 8.47
N ASN A 310 11.22 20.16 9.40
CA ASN A 310 11.78 18.98 10.07
C ASN A 310 11.18 17.65 9.56
N ALA A 311 10.57 17.64 8.38
CA ALA A 311 10.01 16.42 7.81
C ALA A 311 11.12 15.47 7.35
N ALA A 312 10.99 14.19 7.71
CA ALA A 312 11.63 13.08 7.03
C ALA A 312 10.69 12.54 5.94
N VAL A 313 11.17 12.52 4.70
CA VAL A 313 10.48 11.86 3.58
C VAL A 313 10.62 10.35 3.70
N ILE A 314 11.82 9.88 4.06
CA ILE A 314 12.09 8.46 4.29
C ILE A 314 12.62 8.28 5.71
N VAL A 315 12.16 7.23 6.40
CA VAL A 315 12.74 6.77 7.65
C VAL A 315 13.34 5.38 7.42
N ILE A 316 14.60 5.22 7.77
CA ILE A 316 15.30 3.93 7.70
C ILE A 316 15.82 3.51 9.08
N GLN A 317 15.60 2.24 9.43
CA GLN A 317 15.92 1.72 10.77
C GLN A 317 16.55 0.33 10.75
N GLY A 318 17.47 0.08 11.68
CA GLY A 318 18.18 -1.19 11.82
C GLY A 318 19.02 -1.53 10.57
N ASN A 319 19.23 -2.82 10.32
CA ASN A 319 19.98 -3.30 9.15
C ASN A 319 19.13 -3.31 7.87
N SER A 320 18.52 -2.18 7.53
CA SER A 320 17.64 -2.02 6.36
C SER A 320 18.36 -1.31 5.23
N LYS A 321 17.84 -1.39 3.99
CA LYS A 321 18.43 -0.74 2.81
C LYS A 321 17.37 -0.12 1.89
N VAL A 322 17.72 1.04 1.32
CA VAL A 322 16.89 1.76 0.34
C VAL A 322 17.73 2.09 -0.88
N THR A 323 17.28 1.64 -2.04
CA THR A 323 17.85 1.97 -3.34
C THR A 323 16.73 2.54 -4.23
N ILE A 324 16.91 3.77 -4.71
CA ILE A 324 16.04 4.41 -5.71
C ILE A 324 16.96 4.88 -6.85
N ALA A 325 16.89 4.22 -8.00
CA ALA A 325 17.79 4.51 -9.11
C ALA A 325 17.57 5.90 -9.73
N GLY A 326 16.31 6.37 -9.74
CA GLY A 326 15.92 7.60 -10.43
C GLY A 326 15.69 7.38 -11.93
N THR A 327 15.58 8.47 -12.66
CA THR A 327 15.45 8.47 -14.13
C THR A 327 16.74 8.93 -14.79
N PRO A 328 17.09 8.39 -15.98
CA PRO A 328 18.12 8.97 -16.82
C PRO A 328 17.86 10.46 -17.10
#